data_AF-A0A496LTQ6-F1
#
_entry.id   AF-A0A496LTQ6-F1
#
_cell.length_a   1.000
_cell.length_b   1.000
_cell.length_c   1.000
_cell.angle_alpha   90.00
_cell.angle_beta   90.00
_cell.angle_gamma   90.00
#
_symmetry.space_group_name_H-M   'P 1'
#
loop_
_entity.id
_entity.type
_entity.pdbx_description
1 polymer ?
#
loop_
_entity_poly.entity_id
_entity_poly.type
_entity_poly.pdbx_seq_one_letter_code
_entity_poly.pdbx_strand_id
1 'polypeptide(L)'
;DDSGFLQHNPKARDYDKDPIILKNYEYLYQKLLMVFSLFIGGVFAIIVNFDWKASGAVDYSVKDSIYMILFLSFLSLFIILPELIDYKKERPTIRLKNNQIEFYEKDKIAYVEQCENLQHNMDWSFFIGNFKGKRGLLYMFMAVLLCLVFMTIDLVVARWFLSFALFQFVGNILVKFIFCLVLGKSGDRRFSLFPALRVGEPHYGHIGLFACSRYYLIPIFRNSIYFELKEYFLARHNININDVDKIYF
;
A
#
# COMPACT_ATOMS: atom_id res chain seq x y z
N ASP A 1 -33.58 20.40 -26.95
CA ASP A 1 -33.40 19.00 -27.39
C ASP A 1 -32.01 18.80 -27.91
N ASP A 2 -31.16 18.17 -27.10
CA ASP A 2 -29.99 17.36 -27.50
C ASP A 2 -29.29 16.86 -26.24
N SER A 3 -30.05 16.12 -25.42
CA SER A 3 -29.47 15.19 -24.47
C SER A 3 -28.95 14.01 -25.26
N GLY A 4 -27.69 14.08 -25.68
CA GLY A 4 -26.96 12.96 -26.27
C GLY A 4 -26.98 11.79 -25.29
N PHE A 5 -27.92 10.88 -25.51
CA PHE A 5 -28.00 9.59 -24.86
C PHE A 5 -26.62 8.93 -25.00
N LEU A 6 -25.94 8.78 -23.85
CA LEU A 6 -24.82 7.86 -23.71
C LEU A 6 -25.18 6.57 -24.43
N GLN A 7 -24.37 6.18 -25.43
CA GLN A 7 -24.55 4.94 -26.17
C GLN A 7 -24.62 3.79 -25.17
N HIS A 8 -25.84 3.35 -24.86
CA HIS A 8 -26.06 2.18 -24.05
C HIS A 8 -25.65 0.99 -24.90
N ASN A 9 -24.44 0.48 -24.67
CA ASN A 9 -24.04 -0.79 -25.25
C ASN A 9 -24.99 -1.86 -24.68
N PRO A 10 -25.86 -2.49 -25.49
CA PRO A 10 -26.93 -3.36 -24.99
C PRO A 10 -26.41 -4.71 -24.45
N LYS A 11 -25.08 -4.90 -24.42
CA LYS A 11 -24.39 -6.04 -23.78
C LYS A 11 -23.56 -5.64 -22.55
N ALA A 12 -23.64 -4.39 -22.08
CA ALA A 12 -22.91 -3.99 -20.87
C ALA A 12 -23.49 -4.74 -19.66
N ARG A 13 -22.62 -5.46 -18.91
CA ARG A 13 -22.97 -6.14 -17.66
C ARG A 13 -23.66 -5.14 -16.73
N ASP A 14 -24.80 -5.54 -16.17
CA ASP A 14 -25.50 -4.75 -15.15
C ASP A 14 -24.82 -5.00 -13.80
N TYR A 15 -23.89 -4.13 -13.42
CA TYR A 15 -23.10 -4.28 -12.20
C TYR A 15 -23.93 -4.05 -10.92
N ASP A 16 -25.16 -3.53 -11.01
CA ASP A 16 -26.04 -3.47 -9.84
C ASP A 16 -26.66 -4.83 -9.52
N LYS A 17 -26.91 -5.65 -10.56
CA LYS A 17 -27.41 -7.03 -10.42
C LYS A 17 -26.30 -8.04 -10.19
N ASP A 18 -25.19 -7.89 -10.89
CA ASP A 18 -24.03 -8.78 -10.82
C ASP A 18 -22.74 -7.96 -10.66
N PRO A 19 -22.47 -7.44 -9.44
CA PRO A 19 -21.31 -6.61 -9.18
C PRO A 19 -20.00 -7.40 -9.26
N ILE A 20 -18.90 -6.69 -9.53
CA ILE A 20 -17.56 -7.29 -9.36
C ILE A 20 -17.28 -7.37 -7.86
N ILE A 21 -17.07 -8.59 -7.34
CA ILE A 21 -16.80 -8.83 -5.92
C ILE A 21 -15.32 -9.15 -5.73
N LEU A 22 -14.62 -8.29 -5.01
CA LEU A 22 -13.20 -8.44 -4.67
C LEU A 22 -13.04 -8.68 -3.17
N LYS A 23 -11.99 -9.42 -2.80
CA LYS A 23 -11.53 -9.46 -1.40
C LYS A 23 -10.78 -8.17 -1.10
N ASN A 24 -11.15 -7.50 0.00
CA ASN A 24 -10.53 -6.24 0.37
C ASN A 24 -9.27 -6.48 1.20
N TYR A 25 -8.10 -6.51 0.56
CA TYR A 25 -6.82 -6.61 1.27
C TYR A 25 -6.27 -5.26 1.73
N GLU A 26 -6.95 -4.15 1.49
CA GLU A 26 -6.44 -2.78 1.68
C GLU A 26 -5.75 -2.55 3.03
N TYR A 27 -6.51 -2.73 4.12
CA TYR A 27 -6.03 -2.37 5.44
C TYR A 27 -4.88 -3.29 5.89
N LEU A 28 -5.02 -4.59 5.64
CA LEU A 28 -3.96 -5.58 5.90
C LEU A 28 -2.70 -5.30 5.06
N TYR A 29 -2.87 -4.96 3.79
CA TYR A 29 -1.80 -4.61 2.87
C TYR A 29 -1.04 -3.37 3.34
N GLN A 30 -1.74 -2.28 3.67
CA GLN A 30 -1.12 -1.08 4.19
C GLN A 30 -0.37 -1.37 5.50
N LYS A 31 -1.01 -2.04 6.47
CA LYS A 31 -0.36 -2.37 7.74
C LYS A 31 0.91 -3.18 7.56
N LEU A 32 0.85 -4.26 6.79
CA LEU A 32 2.03 -5.11 6.55
C LEU A 32 3.11 -4.35 5.79
N LEU A 33 2.75 -3.55 4.79
CA LEU A 33 3.68 -2.71 4.06
C LEU A 33 4.38 -1.70 4.99
N MET A 34 3.66 -1.04 5.90
CA MET A 34 4.24 -0.10 6.86
C MET A 34 5.20 -0.80 7.82
N VAL A 35 4.71 -1.84 8.49
CA VAL A 35 5.39 -2.52 9.59
C VAL A 35 6.65 -3.23 9.07
N PHE A 36 6.52 -4.07 8.03
CA PHE A 36 7.68 -4.79 7.50
C PHE A 36 8.71 -3.88 6.86
N SER A 37 8.29 -2.81 6.15
CA SER A 37 9.28 -1.87 5.58
C SER A 37 10.07 -1.16 6.68
N LEU A 38 9.41 -0.77 7.77
CA LEU A 38 10.06 -0.14 8.92
C LEU A 38 11.03 -1.11 9.62
N PHE A 39 10.64 -2.36 9.83
CA PHE A 39 11.51 -3.37 10.45
C PHE A 39 12.73 -3.69 9.57
N ILE A 40 12.55 -3.88 8.26
CA ILE A 40 13.65 -4.10 7.32
C ILE A 40 14.59 -2.89 7.31
N GLY A 41 14.03 -1.68 7.24
CA GLY A 41 14.77 -0.44 7.34
C GLY A 41 15.65 -0.36 8.59
N GLY A 42 15.06 -0.60 9.75
CA GLY A 42 15.75 -0.53 11.05
C GLY A 42 16.82 -1.60 11.21
N VAL A 43 16.48 -2.87 10.94
CA VAL A 43 17.40 -4.01 11.10
C VAL A 43 18.63 -3.85 10.22
N PHE A 44 18.45 -3.58 8.92
CA PHE A 44 19.58 -3.48 8.01
C PHE A 44 20.38 -2.19 8.20
N ALA A 45 19.75 -1.09 8.61
CA ALA A 45 20.49 0.11 9.02
C ALA A 45 21.43 -0.19 10.19
N ILE A 46 20.96 -0.91 11.22
CA ILE A 46 21.81 -1.35 12.33
C ILE A 46 22.95 -2.22 11.83
N ILE A 47 22.65 -3.28 11.07
CA ILE A 47 23.66 -4.24 10.60
C ILE A 47 24.80 -3.54 9.83
N VAL A 48 24.46 -2.61 8.93
CA VAL A 48 25.42 -1.95 8.05
C VAL A 48 26.19 -0.82 8.75
N ASN A 49 25.58 -0.13 9.70
CA ASN A 49 26.17 1.09 10.29
C ASN A 49 26.82 0.88 11.64
N PHE A 50 26.48 -0.20 12.35
CA PHE A 50 27.03 -0.46 13.67
C PHE A 50 28.54 -0.75 13.56
N ASP A 51 29.35 -0.03 14.33
CA ASP A 51 30.79 -0.26 14.38
C ASP A 51 31.08 -1.43 15.32
N TRP A 52 30.91 -2.63 14.78
CA TRP A 52 31.15 -3.90 15.46
C TRP A 52 32.56 -3.99 16.07
N LYS A 53 33.54 -3.31 15.48
CA LYS A 53 34.93 -3.37 15.93
C LYS A 53 35.21 -2.42 17.08
N ALA A 54 34.75 -1.18 16.98
CA ALA A 54 34.98 -0.16 18.02
C ALA A 54 34.16 -0.40 19.29
N SER A 55 32.99 -1.04 19.19
CA SER A 55 32.12 -1.28 20.35
C SER A 55 32.61 -2.39 21.29
N GLY A 56 33.80 -2.96 21.08
CA GLY A 56 34.24 -4.17 21.77
C GLY A 56 33.39 -5.39 21.44
N ALA A 57 32.48 -5.26 20.47
CA ALA A 57 31.56 -6.28 20.00
C ALA A 57 32.18 -7.03 18.80
N VAL A 58 33.51 -7.12 18.75
CA VAL A 58 34.23 -7.92 17.76
C VAL A 58 33.87 -9.41 17.93
N ASP A 59 33.55 -9.80 19.16
CA ASP A 59 32.98 -11.11 19.53
C ASP A 59 31.45 -11.18 19.41
N TYR A 60 30.78 -10.11 18.92
CA TYR A 60 29.36 -10.16 18.58
C TYR A 60 29.22 -11.13 17.42
N SER A 61 28.81 -12.33 17.78
CA SER A 61 28.77 -13.43 16.85
C SER A 61 27.68 -13.14 15.82
N VAL A 62 27.81 -13.77 14.65
CA VAL A 62 26.66 -13.97 13.74
C VAL A 62 25.42 -14.45 14.53
N LYS A 63 25.62 -15.22 15.61
CA LYS A 63 24.57 -15.66 16.55
C LYS A 63 23.82 -14.51 17.23
N ASP A 64 24.51 -13.48 17.72
CA ASP A 64 23.89 -12.36 18.44
C ASP A 64 23.09 -11.47 17.48
N SER A 65 23.60 -11.27 16.27
CA SER A 65 22.85 -10.63 15.18
C SER A 65 21.59 -11.42 14.82
N ILE A 66 21.69 -12.76 14.76
CA ILE A 66 20.53 -13.64 14.55
C ILE A 66 19.53 -13.50 15.70
N TYR A 67 19.96 -13.44 16.96
CA TYR A 67 19.05 -13.26 18.11
C TYR A 67 18.31 -11.92 18.05
N MET A 68 18.99 -10.84 17.67
CA MET A 68 18.34 -9.53 17.48
C MET A 68 17.33 -9.54 16.33
N ILE A 69 17.67 -10.16 15.21
CA ILE A 69 16.74 -10.32 14.07
C ILE A 69 15.53 -11.16 14.49
N LEU A 70 15.73 -12.26 15.20
CA LEU A 70 14.66 -13.12 15.71
C LEU A 70 13.77 -12.37 16.71
N PHE A 71 14.35 -11.59 17.62
CA PHE A 71 13.60 -10.79 18.58
C PHE A 71 12.75 -9.71 17.90
N LEU A 72 13.32 -8.98 16.94
CA LEU A 72 12.58 -7.97 16.16
C LEU A 72 11.50 -8.62 15.27
N SER A 73 11.80 -9.78 14.68
CA SER A 73 10.82 -10.57 13.93
C SER A 73 9.67 -11.01 14.84
N PHE A 74 9.96 -11.46 16.06
CA PHE A 74 8.97 -11.83 17.06
C PHE A 74 8.11 -10.63 17.50
N LEU A 75 8.70 -9.46 17.71
CA LEU A 75 7.95 -8.23 17.99
C LEU A 75 7.01 -7.86 16.84
N SER A 76 7.44 -8.02 15.59
CA SER A 76 6.59 -7.76 14.43
C SER A 76 5.35 -8.67 14.41
N LEU A 77 5.46 -9.91 14.90
CA LEU A 77 4.33 -10.84 14.97
C LEU A 77 3.22 -10.35 15.90
N PHE A 78 3.54 -9.68 17.02
CA PHE A 78 2.50 -9.11 17.91
C PHE A 78 1.68 -8.01 17.23
N ILE A 79 2.26 -7.30 16.27
CA ILE A 79 1.56 -6.28 15.50
C ILE A 79 0.74 -6.94 14.38
N ILE A 80 1.28 -7.97 13.74
CA ILE A 80 0.70 -8.59 12.53
C ILE A 80 -0.40 -9.60 12.85
N LEU A 81 -0.22 -10.42 13.90
CA LEU A 81 -1.15 -11.49 14.25
C LEU A 81 -2.57 -10.99 14.53
N PRO A 82 -2.78 -9.93 15.34
CA PRO A 82 -4.10 -9.38 15.55
C PRO A 82 -4.75 -8.93 14.24
N GLU A 83 -4.00 -8.25 13.37
CA GLU A 83 -4.49 -7.75 12.08
C GLU A 83 -4.89 -8.89 11.14
N LEU A 84 -4.17 -10.02 11.15
CA LEU A 84 -4.54 -11.23 10.41
C LEU A 84 -5.79 -11.91 10.99
N ILE A 85 -5.93 -11.94 12.32
CA ILE A 85 -7.11 -12.49 13.01
C ILE A 85 -8.33 -11.64 12.66
N ASP A 86 -8.21 -10.32 12.74
CA ASP A 86 -9.28 -9.37 12.41
C ASP A 86 -9.68 -9.51 10.94
N TYR A 87 -8.71 -9.55 10.01
CA TYR A 87 -9.02 -9.80 8.59
C TYR A 87 -9.81 -11.10 8.38
N LYS A 88 -9.44 -12.20 9.06
CA LYS A 88 -10.13 -13.48 8.94
C LYS A 88 -11.55 -13.45 9.52
N LYS A 89 -11.76 -12.66 10.57
CA LYS A 89 -13.04 -12.45 11.25
C LYS A 89 -13.98 -11.55 10.44
N GLU A 90 -13.46 -10.46 9.88
CA GLU A 90 -14.25 -9.43 9.19
C GLU A 90 -14.53 -9.78 7.74
N ARG A 91 -13.64 -10.57 7.10
CA ARG A 91 -13.72 -10.97 5.69
C ARG A 91 -14.09 -9.80 4.78
N PRO A 92 -13.33 -8.70 4.82
CA PRO A 92 -13.73 -7.49 4.15
C PRO A 92 -13.75 -7.70 2.63
N THR A 93 -14.75 -7.12 1.96
CA THR A 93 -14.93 -7.25 0.50
C THR A 93 -15.23 -5.89 -0.13
N ILE A 94 -14.95 -5.77 -1.42
CA ILE A 94 -15.28 -4.59 -2.23
C ILE A 94 -16.26 -5.05 -3.30
N ARG A 95 -17.34 -4.32 -3.49
CA ARG A 95 -18.30 -4.54 -4.57
C ARG A 95 -18.31 -3.33 -5.49
N LEU A 96 -17.94 -3.53 -6.74
CA LEU A 96 -18.01 -2.49 -7.76
C LEU A 96 -19.36 -2.60 -8.46
N LYS A 97 -20.18 -1.55 -8.31
CA LYS A 97 -21.50 -1.40 -8.91
C LYS A 97 -21.45 -0.40 -10.06
N ASN A 98 -22.60 -0.08 -10.65
CA ASN A 98 -22.66 0.81 -11.81
C ASN A 98 -22.14 2.23 -11.48
N ASN A 99 -22.53 2.79 -10.33
CA ASN A 99 -22.26 4.19 -9.97
C ASN A 99 -21.58 4.35 -8.61
N GLN A 100 -21.31 3.26 -7.90
CA GLN A 100 -20.70 3.30 -6.57
C GLN A 100 -19.77 2.10 -6.31
N ILE A 101 -18.84 2.28 -5.40
CA ILE A 101 -17.94 1.24 -4.89
C ILE A 101 -18.26 1.06 -3.41
N GLU A 102 -18.73 -0.14 -3.05
CA GLU A 102 -19.15 -0.46 -1.69
C GLU A 102 -18.08 -1.29 -0.98
N PHE A 103 -17.65 -0.83 0.19
CA PHE A 103 -16.74 -1.54 1.07
C PHE A 103 -17.54 -2.23 2.16
N TYR A 104 -17.33 -3.53 2.31
CA TYR A 104 -18.05 -4.37 3.25
C TYR A 104 -17.12 -4.89 4.35
N GLU A 105 -17.64 -4.93 5.58
CA GLU A 105 -17.06 -5.61 6.73
C GLU A 105 -18.15 -6.45 7.42
N LYS A 106 -17.88 -7.73 7.74
CA LYS A 106 -18.88 -8.65 8.34
C LYS A 106 -20.21 -8.68 7.57
N ASP A 107 -20.12 -8.71 6.24
CA ASP A 107 -21.25 -8.69 5.31
C ASP A 107 -22.17 -7.45 5.41
N LYS A 108 -21.72 -6.40 6.08
CA LYS A 108 -22.42 -5.09 6.17
C LYS A 108 -21.62 -4.03 5.42
N ILE A 109 -22.33 -3.07 4.84
CA ILE A 109 -21.70 -1.91 4.19
C ILE A 109 -21.04 -1.06 5.27
N ALA A 110 -19.72 -0.95 5.19
CA ALA A 110 -18.90 -0.12 6.06
C ALA A 110 -18.70 1.28 5.47
N TYR A 111 -18.55 1.36 4.14
CA TYR A 111 -18.37 2.62 3.43
C TYR A 111 -18.83 2.53 1.97
N VAL A 112 -19.22 3.66 1.39
CA VAL A 112 -19.62 3.76 -0.02
C VAL A 112 -18.93 4.96 -0.65
N GLU A 113 -18.14 4.71 -1.69
CA GLU A 113 -17.55 5.75 -2.54
C GLU A 113 -18.42 5.94 -3.79
N GLN A 114 -18.76 7.18 -4.11
CA GLN A 114 -19.51 7.50 -5.33
C GLN A 114 -18.56 7.64 -6.52
N CYS A 115 -18.92 7.08 -7.67
CA CYS A 115 -18.05 7.04 -8.83
C CYS A 115 -17.91 8.39 -9.57
N GLU A 116 -18.72 9.40 -9.21
CA GLU A 116 -18.75 10.71 -9.89
C GLU A 116 -17.39 11.41 -9.93
N ASN A 117 -16.57 11.25 -8.88
CA ASN A 117 -15.28 11.94 -8.75
C ASN A 117 -14.06 11.05 -9.05
N LEU A 118 -14.26 9.85 -9.60
CA LEU A 118 -13.18 8.90 -9.87
C LEU A 118 -12.06 9.49 -10.73
N GLN A 119 -12.40 10.28 -11.75
CA GLN A 119 -11.42 10.83 -12.69
C GLN A 119 -10.39 11.75 -12.00
N HIS A 120 -10.79 12.42 -10.91
CA HIS A 120 -9.91 13.31 -10.14
C HIS A 120 -9.22 12.59 -8.97
N ASN A 121 -9.86 11.56 -8.42
CA ASN A 121 -9.43 10.89 -7.20
C ASN A 121 -8.64 9.59 -7.44
N MET A 122 -8.62 9.09 -8.67
CA MET A 122 -7.94 7.85 -9.00
C MET A 122 -6.46 8.11 -9.30
N ASP A 123 -5.61 7.28 -8.67
CA ASP A 123 -4.17 7.26 -8.85
C ASP A 123 -3.60 5.89 -8.46
N TRP A 124 -2.45 5.55 -9.00
CA TRP A 124 -1.69 4.36 -8.61
C TRP A 124 -0.73 4.71 -7.49
N SER A 125 -0.84 4.05 -6.33
CA SER A 125 -0.07 4.42 -5.14
C SER A 125 1.17 3.54 -4.94
N PHE A 126 2.32 4.17 -4.70
CA PHE A 126 3.57 3.49 -4.30
C PHE A 126 3.67 3.31 -2.78
N PHE A 127 3.49 4.39 -2.00
CA PHE A 127 3.48 4.34 -0.53
C PHE A 127 2.05 4.35 0.03
N ILE A 128 1.96 4.20 1.35
CA ILE A 128 0.71 4.28 2.10
C ILE A 128 0.41 5.75 2.37
N GLY A 129 -0.83 6.16 2.15
CA GLY A 129 -1.25 7.53 2.37
C GLY A 129 -1.20 8.37 1.10
N ASN A 130 -1.67 9.61 1.24
CA ASN A 130 -1.93 10.51 0.13
C ASN A 130 -1.15 11.80 0.33
N PHE A 131 -0.07 12.00 -0.42
CA PHE A 131 0.57 13.30 -0.55
C PHE A 131 0.46 13.84 -1.98
N LYS A 132 -0.76 13.95 -2.51
CA LYS A 132 -1.01 14.55 -3.83
C LYS A 132 -0.54 16.02 -3.88
N GLY A 133 0.08 16.40 -5.00
CA GLY A 133 0.41 17.78 -5.35
C GLY A 133 1.52 18.42 -4.52
N LYS A 134 1.36 19.71 -4.18
CA LYS A 134 2.37 20.54 -3.51
C LYS A 134 2.84 19.96 -2.17
N ARG A 135 2.03 19.14 -1.50
CA ARG A 135 2.38 18.51 -0.22
C ARG A 135 3.44 17.43 -0.39
N GLY A 136 3.35 16.57 -1.40
CA GLY A 136 4.38 15.54 -1.68
C GLY A 136 5.74 16.16 -2.00
N LEU A 137 5.75 17.24 -2.80
CA LEU A 137 6.95 18.04 -3.06
C LEU A 137 7.52 18.68 -1.78
N LEU A 138 6.67 19.19 -0.91
CA LEU A 138 7.07 19.73 0.39
C LEU A 138 7.71 18.66 1.28
N TYR A 139 7.13 17.47 1.38
CA TYR A 139 7.70 16.36 2.16
C TYR A 139 9.05 15.90 1.59
N MET A 140 9.19 15.85 0.26
CA MET A 140 10.47 15.57 -0.40
C MET A 140 11.52 16.64 -0.09
N PHE A 141 11.14 17.91 -0.18
CA PHE A 141 12.01 19.02 0.19
C PHE A 141 12.42 18.94 1.67
N MET A 142 11.47 18.65 2.57
CA MET A 142 11.74 18.49 4.00
C MET A 142 12.64 17.28 4.28
N ALA A 143 12.46 16.15 3.59
CA ALA A 143 13.31 14.98 3.73
C ALA A 143 14.74 15.25 3.25
N VAL A 144 14.91 15.94 2.12
CA VAL A 144 16.22 16.37 1.62
C VAL A 144 16.87 17.38 2.55
N LEU A 145 16.11 18.38 3.03
CA LEU A 145 16.60 19.36 4.00
C LEU A 145 17.05 18.67 5.29
N LEU A 146 16.27 17.72 5.79
CA LEU A 146 16.60 16.94 6.98
C LEU A 146 17.88 16.11 6.76
N CYS A 147 18.04 15.47 5.60
CA CYS A 147 19.29 14.81 5.22
C CYS A 147 20.48 15.78 5.24
N LEU A 148 20.34 16.97 4.65
CA LEU A 148 21.39 17.98 4.61
C LEU A 148 21.75 18.47 6.01
N VAL A 149 20.75 18.71 6.87
CA VAL A 149 20.97 19.07 8.28
C VAL A 149 21.73 17.96 9.00
N PHE A 150 21.34 16.70 8.86
CA PHE A 150 22.08 15.59 9.47
C PHE A 150 23.52 15.49 8.95
N MET A 151 23.76 15.72 7.66
CA MET A 151 25.09 15.75 7.07
C MET A 151 25.96 16.88 7.66
N THR A 152 25.37 18.01 8.06
CA THR A 152 26.10 19.11 8.72
C THR A 152 26.38 18.87 10.20
N ILE A 153 25.58 18.04 10.86
CA ILE A 153 25.76 17.71 12.28
C ILE A 153 26.84 16.63 12.44
N ASP A 154 26.66 15.50 11.75
CA ASP A 154 27.54 14.34 11.89
C ASP A 154 27.37 13.36 10.72
N LEU A 155 28.48 12.99 10.07
CA LEU A 155 28.48 12.08 8.92
C LEU A 155 27.99 10.67 9.26
N VAL A 156 28.22 10.20 10.50
CA VAL A 156 27.70 8.92 11.00
C VAL A 156 26.19 8.98 11.06
N VAL A 157 25.60 10.02 11.67
CA VAL A 157 24.13 10.19 11.77
C VAL A 157 23.49 10.22 10.38
N ALA A 158 24.08 10.94 9.42
CA ALA A 158 23.61 10.95 8.04
C ALA A 158 23.66 9.56 7.39
N ARG A 159 24.72 8.78 7.63
CA ARG A 159 24.87 7.41 7.12
C ARG A 159 23.79 6.47 7.66
N TRP A 160 23.49 6.57 8.95
CA TRP A 160 22.40 5.81 9.59
C TRP A 160 21.04 6.14 8.95
N PHE A 161 20.74 7.43 8.79
CA PHE A 161 19.48 7.88 8.18
C PHE A 161 19.33 7.41 6.73
N LEU A 162 20.36 7.59 5.90
CA LEU A 162 20.35 7.18 4.50
C LEU A 162 20.21 5.65 4.35
N SER A 163 20.90 4.89 5.20
CA SER A 163 20.78 3.43 5.20
C SER A 163 19.37 2.99 5.59
N PHE A 164 18.80 3.59 6.62
CA PHE A 164 17.42 3.34 7.02
C PHE A 164 16.44 3.60 5.88
N ALA A 165 16.53 4.77 5.23
CA ALA A 165 15.67 5.13 4.12
C ALA A 165 15.81 4.16 2.93
N LEU A 166 17.05 3.78 2.58
CA LEU A 166 17.33 2.82 1.51
C LEU A 166 16.71 1.45 1.79
N PHE A 167 16.94 0.90 2.98
CA PHE A 167 16.43 -0.42 3.33
C PHE A 167 14.92 -0.42 3.56
N GLN A 168 14.32 0.70 4.00
CA GLN A 168 12.88 0.86 4.05
C GLN A 168 12.26 0.84 2.64
N PHE A 169 12.90 1.50 1.67
CA PHE A 169 12.48 1.46 0.27
C PHE A 169 12.57 0.04 -0.31
N VAL A 170 13.68 -0.68 -0.06
CA VAL A 170 13.85 -2.08 -0.46
C VAL A 170 12.79 -2.96 0.21
N GLY A 171 12.54 -2.77 1.51
CA GLY A 171 11.51 -3.47 2.26
C GLY A 171 10.11 -3.26 1.67
N ASN A 172 9.80 -2.05 1.23
CA ASN A 172 8.52 -1.74 0.58
C ASN A 172 8.32 -2.55 -0.71
N ILE A 173 9.35 -2.63 -1.56
CA ILE A 173 9.32 -3.45 -2.78
C ILE A 173 9.20 -4.93 -2.44
N LEU A 174 9.94 -5.40 -1.42
CA LEU A 174 9.92 -6.80 -0.99
C LEU A 174 8.52 -7.22 -0.51
N VAL A 175 7.85 -6.39 0.30
CA VAL A 175 6.50 -6.69 0.78
C VAL A 175 5.53 -6.81 -0.40
N LYS A 176 5.57 -5.88 -1.36
CA LYS A 176 4.74 -5.95 -2.57
C LYS A 176 5.00 -7.24 -3.36
N PHE A 177 6.25 -7.65 -3.44
CA PHE A 177 6.64 -8.90 -4.08
C PHE A 177 6.08 -10.11 -3.34
N ILE A 178 6.16 -10.14 -2.00
CA ILE A 178 5.56 -11.20 -1.16
C ILE A 178 4.05 -11.26 -1.38
N PHE A 179 3.34 -10.12 -1.36
CA PHE A 179 1.91 -10.09 -1.65
C PHE A 179 1.57 -10.62 -3.04
N CYS A 180 2.38 -10.30 -4.04
CA CYS A 180 2.24 -10.86 -5.39
C CYS A 180 2.37 -12.40 -5.39
N LEU A 181 3.32 -12.95 -4.62
CA LEU A 181 3.51 -14.40 -4.50
C LEU A 181 2.37 -15.10 -3.74
N VAL A 182 1.88 -14.49 -2.66
CA VAL A 182 0.88 -15.06 -1.75
C VAL A 182 -0.54 -14.96 -2.33
N LEU A 183 -0.90 -13.82 -2.92
CA LEU A 183 -2.26 -13.58 -3.42
C LEU A 183 -2.45 -14.00 -4.89
N GLY A 184 -1.38 -14.07 -5.67
CA GLY A 184 -1.41 -14.47 -7.06
C GLY A 184 -1.22 -15.98 -7.25
N LYS A 185 -2.12 -16.59 -8.03
CA LYS A 185 -1.99 -17.99 -8.47
C LYS A 185 -0.94 -18.10 -9.57
N SER A 186 -0.28 -19.26 -9.71
CA SER A 186 0.69 -19.49 -10.78
C SER A 186 0.06 -19.17 -12.15
N GLY A 187 0.72 -18.32 -12.95
CA GLY A 187 0.22 -17.82 -14.24
C GLY A 187 -0.67 -16.57 -14.18
N ASP A 188 -1.23 -16.22 -13.01
CA ASP A 188 -2.10 -15.04 -12.81
C ASP A 188 -1.44 -13.98 -11.91
N ARG A 189 -0.19 -14.18 -11.51
CA ARG A 189 0.56 -13.22 -10.68
C ARG A 189 0.83 -11.94 -11.44
N ARG A 190 0.51 -10.80 -10.83
CA ARG A 190 0.84 -9.48 -11.33
C ARG A 190 1.70 -8.74 -10.32
N PHE A 191 2.99 -8.65 -10.60
CA PHE A 191 3.87 -7.77 -9.84
C PHE A 191 3.82 -6.35 -10.42
N SER A 192 3.66 -5.36 -9.55
CA SER A 192 3.76 -3.95 -9.88
C SER A 192 4.38 -3.22 -8.69
N LEU A 193 5.22 -2.22 -8.98
CA LEU A 193 5.67 -1.26 -7.97
C LEU A 193 4.52 -0.40 -7.42
N PHE A 194 3.45 -0.27 -8.22
CA PHE A 194 2.21 0.41 -7.84
C PHE A 194 1.07 -0.59 -7.96
N PRO A 195 0.89 -1.48 -6.96
CA PRO A 195 -0.13 -2.52 -7.04
C PRO A 195 -1.50 -2.01 -6.57
N ALA A 196 -1.58 -0.88 -5.87
CA ALA A 196 -2.83 -0.37 -5.31
C ALA A 196 -3.40 0.77 -6.16
N LEU A 197 -4.64 0.59 -6.62
CA LEU A 197 -5.41 1.61 -7.32
C LEU A 197 -6.25 2.36 -6.29
N ARG A 198 -6.07 3.67 -6.22
CA ARG A 198 -6.91 4.55 -5.42
C ARG A 198 -8.22 4.83 -6.15
N VAL A 199 -9.32 4.80 -5.40
CA VAL A 199 -10.67 5.04 -5.93
C VAL A 199 -11.46 6.09 -5.14
N GLY A 200 -10.93 6.58 -4.02
CA GLY A 200 -11.61 7.55 -3.16
C GLY A 200 -10.63 8.32 -2.26
N GLU A 201 -11.15 9.08 -1.30
CA GLU A 201 -10.32 9.77 -0.28
C GLU A 201 -10.03 8.85 0.93
N PRO A 202 -8.83 8.96 1.54
CA PRO A 202 -8.47 8.12 2.67
C PRO A 202 -9.34 8.45 3.90
N HIS A 203 -10.00 7.42 4.44
CA HIS A 203 -10.75 7.54 5.69
C HIS A 203 -9.86 7.05 6.84
N TYR A 204 -9.42 7.97 7.68
CA TYR A 204 -8.57 7.63 8.82
C TYR A 204 -9.42 7.02 9.94
N GLY A 205 -9.14 5.74 10.25
CA GLY A 205 -9.60 5.11 11.49
C GLY A 205 -8.80 5.61 12.71
N HIS A 206 -9.12 5.05 13.89
CA HIS A 206 -8.57 5.44 15.20
C HIS A 206 -7.10 5.89 15.20
N ILE A 207 -6.84 6.97 15.94
CA ILE A 207 -5.53 7.58 16.16
C ILE A 207 -4.61 6.59 16.89
N GLY A 208 -3.48 6.25 16.26
CA GLY A 208 -2.43 5.40 16.83
C GLY A 208 -1.16 5.42 15.97
N LEU A 209 -0.01 5.03 16.55
CA LEU A 209 1.32 5.13 15.92
C LEU A 209 1.45 4.37 14.57
N PHE A 210 0.53 3.44 14.30
CA PHE A 210 0.45 2.65 13.07
C PHE A 210 -0.92 2.73 12.40
N ALA A 211 -1.70 3.80 12.60
CA ALA A 211 -3.02 3.94 11.99
C ALA A 211 -2.89 3.97 10.46
N CYS A 212 -3.68 3.11 9.78
CA CYS A 212 -3.78 3.09 8.33
C CYS A 212 -5.17 3.55 7.91
N SER A 213 -5.21 4.37 6.88
CA SER A 213 -6.43 4.77 6.18
C SER A 213 -7.17 3.57 5.60
N ARG A 214 -8.50 3.64 5.55
CA ARG A 214 -9.39 2.60 5.01
C ARG A 214 -10.30 3.17 3.91
N TYR A 215 -10.87 2.26 3.12
CA TYR A 215 -11.97 2.47 2.18
C TYR A 215 -11.66 3.37 0.98
N TYR A 216 -10.45 3.29 0.45
CA TYR A 216 -10.06 4.13 -0.68
C TYR A 216 -9.07 3.48 -1.65
N LEU A 217 -8.46 2.35 -1.30
CA LEU A 217 -7.51 1.62 -2.14
C LEU A 217 -8.00 0.22 -2.49
N ILE A 218 -7.74 -0.19 -3.72
CA ILE A 218 -7.94 -1.55 -4.23
C ILE A 218 -6.56 -2.14 -4.56
N PRO A 219 -5.99 -3.02 -3.71
CA PRO A 219 -4.75 -3.72 -4.02
C PRO A 219 -4.95 -4.81 -5.10
N ILE A 220 -4.16 -4.75 -6.17
CA ILE A 220 -4.30 -5.60 -7.37
C ILE A 220 -3.00 -6.37 -7.62
N PHE A 221 -3.03 -7.66 -7.27
CA PHE A 221 -1.92 -8.60 -7.42
C PHE A 221 -2.21 -9.74 -8.41
N ARG A 222 -3.35 -9.69 -9.10
CA ARG A 222 -3.77 -10.68 -10.10
C ARG A 222 -4.03 -10.02 -11.46
N ASN A 223 -3.60 -10.68 -12.54
CA ASN A 223 -3.82 -10.18 -13.90
C ASN A 223 -5.30 -10.24 -14.28
N SER A 224 -5.99 -11.31 -13.91
CA SER A 224 -7.44 -11.47 -14.09
C SER A 224 -8.23 -10.29 -13.52
N ILE A 225 -7.99 -9.94 -12.26
CA ILE A 225 -8.62 -8.79 -11.58
C ILE A 225 -8.24 -7.48 -12.27
N TYR A 226 -6.97 -7.32 -12.66
CA TYR A 226 -6.53 -6.11 -13.33
C TYR A 226 -7.25 -5.89 -14.67
N PHE A 227 -7.40 -6.94 -15.49
CA PHE A 227 -8.12 -6.83 -16.76
C PHE A 227 -9.61 -6.62 -16.56
N GLU A 228 -10.24 -7.31 -15.59
CA GLU A 228 -11.65 -7.11 -15.24
C GLU A 228 -11.91 -5.66 -14.79
N LEU A 229 -11.03 -5.10 -13.94
CA LEU A 229 -11.12 -3.71 -13.52
C LEU A 229 -10.85 -2.72 -14.66
N LYS A 230 -9.89 -3.02 -15.54
CA LYS A 230 -9.61 -2.20 -16.71
C LYS A 230 -10.84 -2.08 -17.60
N GLU A 231 -11.49 -3.21 -17.90
CA GLU A 231 -12.71 -3.24 -18.68
C GLU A 231 -13.85 -2.50 -17.98
N TYR A 232 -14.04 -2.72 -16.68
CA TYR A 232 -15.05 -2.03 -15.87
C TYR A 232 -14.89 -0.50 -15.92
N PHE A 233 -13.72 0.03 -15.59
CA PHE A 233 -13.50 1.49 -15.56
C PHE A 233 -13.55 2.12 -16.95
N LEU A 234 -13.05 1.41 -17.98
CA LEU A 234 -13.10 1.91 -19.35
C LEU A 234 -14.53 1.94 -19.88
N ALA A 235 -15.28 0.85 -19.74
CA ALA A 235 -16.63 0.73 -20.28
C ALA A 235 -17.65 1.57 -19.52
N ARG A 236 -17.53 1.67 -18.19
CA ARG A 236 -18.53 2.32 -17.35
C ARG A 236 -18.25 3.79 -17.09
N HIS A 237 -16.98 4.14 -16.87
CA HIS A 237 -16.58 5.46 -16.43
C HIS A 237 -15.76 6.21 -17.49
N ASN A 238 -15.48 5.59 -18.64
CA ASN A 238 -14.60 6.13 -19.68
C ASN A 238 -13.19 6.46 -19.14
N ILE A 239 -12.71 5.67 -18.17
CA ILE A 239 -11.39 5.85 -17.57
C ILE A 239 -10.50 4.67 -17.91
N ASN A 240 -9.43 4.94 -18.65
CA ASN A 240 -8.36 3.96 -18.85
C ASN A 240 -7.42 4.00 -17.63
N ILE A 241 -7.49 2.98 -16.78
CA ILE A 241 -6.64 2.87 -15.58
C ILE A 241 -5.14 2.84 -15.90
N ASN A 242 -4.72 2.65 -17.15
CA ASN A 242 -3.31 2.72 -17.54
C ASN A 242 -2.78 4.16 -17.65
N ASP A 243 -3.67 5.11 -17.91
CA ASP A 243 -3.34 6.51 -18.15
C ASP A 243 -3.51 7.35 -16.88
N VAL A 244 -3.96 6.70 -15.80
CA VAL A 244 -4.09 7.30 -14.47
C VAL A 244 -2.71 7.59 -13.87
N ASP A 245 -2.60 8.73 -13.18
CA ASP A 245 -1.37 9.19 -12.52
C ASP A 245 -0.80 8.18 -11.53
N LYS A 246 0.54 8.15 -11.44
CA LYS A 246 1.27 7.38 -10.44
C LYS A 246 1.74 8.31 -9.33
N ILE A 247 1.29 8.05 -8.11
CA ILE A 247 1.75 8.75 -6.91
C ILE A 247 2.87 7.95 -6.27
N TYR A 248 4.02 8.61 -6.19
CA TYR A 248 5.25 8.06 -5.63
C TYR A 248 5.36 8.30 -4.11
N PHE A 249 4.52 9.19 -3.55
CA PHE A 249 4.63 9.70 -2.18
C PHE A 249 3.26 9.77 -1.49
#